data_AF-A0AAN1MP63-F1
#
_entry.id   AF-A0AAN1MP63-F1
#
_cell.length_a   1.000
_cell.length_b   1.000
_cell.length_c   1.000
_cell.angle_alpha   90.00
_cell.angle_beta   90.00
_cell.angle_gamma   90.00
#
_symmetry.space_group_name_H-M   'P 1'
#
loop_
_entity.id
_entity.type
_entity.pdbx_description
1 polymer ?
#
loop_
_entity_poly.entity_id
_entity_poly.type
_entity_poly.pdbx_seq_one_letter_code
_entity_poly.pdbx_strand_id
1 'polypeptide(L)'
;MEELESGLEVSESQDDVERDRQRACPDELLFGVASSKYACRSVQHGENAADAVRQWISEFGAQTSFLVAEQVGELAEEIDTMRVNIASNVSGAVPDLAPDLMWQLFTLAGTIFEHTTEEGWEASCVFDEACSDLVRVSVDADVEPVDFATKVVAAIISDHYGEYRALIRVIASAQAWAPAYVADLTGLLRRLLEEPPGPNSEHSRDLQRALQELDSLSET
;
A
#
# COMPACT_ATOMS: atom_id res chain seq x y z
N MET A 1 60.44 -16.24 47.30
CA MET A 1 59.93 -17.39 46.53
C MET A 1 58.65 -16.89 45.91
N GLU A 2 58.87 -16.09 44.87
CA GLU A 2 57.91 -15.41 44.02
C GLU A 2 57.58 -16.35 42.85
N GLU A 3 56.28 -16.38 42.49
CA GLU A 3 55.70 -16.53 41.14
C GLU A 3 56.10 -17.79 40.30
N LEU A 4 55.35 -18.37 39.36
CA LEU A 4 54.38 -17.90 38.36
C LEU A 4 53.55 -19.11 37.84
N GLU A 5 52.30 -18.83 37.44
CA GLU A 5 51.59 -19.31 36.22
C GLU A 5 51.32 -20.83 36.02
N SER A 6 50.15 -21.26 35.53
CA SER A 6 49.46 -20.77 34.33
C SER A 6 47.97 -21.09 34.38
N GLY A 7 47.16 -20.05 34.15
CA GLY A 7 45.75 -20.16 33.81
C GLY A 7 45.58 -20.63 32.37
N LEU A 8 44.50 -21.37 32.12
CA LEU A 8 43.98 -21.68 30.81
C LEU A 8 42.45 -21.58 30.89
N GLU A 9 41.93 -20.36 30.79
CA GLU A 9 40.54 -20.11 30.44
C GLU A 9 40.56 -19.40 29.08
N VAL A 10 40.24 -20.17 28.03
CA VAL A 10 39.86 -19.63 26.73
C VAL A 10 38.40 -19.23 26.86
N SER A 11 38.16 -17.95 27.08
CA SER A 11 36.85 -17.33 26.90
C SER A 11 36.90 -16.62 25.55
N GLU A 12 36.29 -17.23 24.53
CA GLU A 12 35.92 -16.51 23.32
C GLU A 12 34.94 -15.40 23.72
N SER A 13 35.47 -14.20 23.80
CA SER A 13 34.75 -12.96 24.07
C SER A 13 33.77 -12.68 22.94
N GLN A 14 32.49 -12.53 23.30
CA GLN A 14 31.38 -12.11 22.43
C GLN A 14 31.54 -10.68 21.84
N ASP A 15 32.71 -10.05 21.98
CA ASP A 15 33.00 -8.67 21.59
C ASP A 15 33.52 -8.50 20.15
N ASP A 16 33.71 -9.59 19.40
CA ASP A 16 34.20 -9.53 18.01
C ASP A 16 33.09 -9.65 16.93
N VAL A 17 31.84 -9.96 17.30
CA VAL A 17 30.70 -9.93 16.37
C VAL A 17 30.07 -8.54 16.26
N GLU A 18 30.26 -7.70 17.27
CA GLU A 18 29.66 -6.36 17.33
C GLU A 18 30.53 -5.28 16.67
N ARG A 19 31.80 -5.60 16.34
CA ARG A 19 32.73 -4.65 15.75
C ARG A 19 32.72 -4.59 14.21
N ASP A 20 32.01 -5.50 13.54
CA ASP A 20 31.91 -5.53 12.07
C ASP A 20 30.60 -4.92 11.52
N ARG A 21 29.67 -4.51 12.39
CA ARG A 21 28.49 -3.70 12.00
C ARG A 21 28.77 -2.19 11.92
N GLN A 22 29.97 -1.76 12.33
CA GLN A 22 30.33 -0.34 12.41
C GLN A 22 31.20 0.18 11.25
N ARG A 23 31.11 -0.43 10.06
CA ARG A 23 31.76 0.08 8.85
C ARG A 23 30.74 0.42 7.75
N ALA A 24 30.53 1.73 7.62
CA ALA A 24 30.05 2.47 6.45
C ALA A 24 28.54 2.42 6.14
N CYS A 25 27.83 3.45 6.60
CA CYS A 25 27.13 4.40 5.74
C CYS A 25 26.92 5.73 6.50
N PRO A 26 27.79 6.74 6.33
CA PRO A 26 27.46 8.10 6.71
C PRO A 26 26.70 8.79 5.55
N ASP A 27 25.66 9.56 5.89
CA ASP A 27 24.95 10.57 5.07
C ASP A 27 23.66 10.23 4.25
N GLU A 28 22.92 9.14 4.51
CA GLU A 28 21.69 8.83 3.72
C GLU A 28 20.39 8.57 4.51
N LEU A 29 20.25 9.01 5.76
CA LEU A 29 19.11 8.62 6.62
C LEU A 29 18.19 9.75 7.12
N LEU A 30 18.20 10.92 6.47
CA LEU A 30 17.34 12.04 6.92
C LEU A 30 16.43 12.64 5.85
N PHE A 31 16.50 12.19 4.60
CA PHE A 31 15.66 12.77 3.55
C PHE A 31 14.20 12.28 3.65
N GLY A 32 13.98 10.99 3.95
CA GLY A 32 12.64 10.40 4.04
C GLY A 32 11.79 10.96 5.17
N VAL A 33 12.28 10.90 6.41
CA VAL A 33 11.51 11.31 7.62
C VAL A 33 11.34 12.83 7.72
N ALA A 34 12.29 13.62 7.20
CA ALA A 34 12.16 15.07 7.18
C ALA A 34 11.12 15.53 6.15
N SER A 35 11.16 15.04 4.90
CA SER A 35 10.20 15.41 3.84
C SER A 35 8.77 14.98 4.21
N SER A 36 8.64 13.78 4.78
CA SER A 36 7.44 13.23 5.42
C SER A 36 6.77 14.20 6.41
N LYS A 37 7.55 14.71 7.37
CA LYS A 37 7.06 15.66 8.39
C LYS A 37 6.63 17.01 7.81
N TYR A 38 7.23 17.47 6.71
CA TYR A 38 6.85 18.72 6.04
C TYR A 38 5.58 18.59 5.20
N ALA A 39 5.40 17.47 4.50
CA ALA A 39 4.21 17.18 3.71
C ALA A 39 2.96 17.01 4.59
N CYS A 40 3.06 16.29 5.71
CA CYS A 40 1.97 16.16 6.68
C CYS A 40 1.58 17.54 7.27
N ARG A 41 2.55 18.44 7.45
CA ARG A 41 2.31 19.79 7.96
C ARG A 41 1.61 20.72 6.96
N SER A 42 1.95 20.65 5.67
CA SER A 42 1.28 21.42 4.61
C SER A 42 -0.14 20.93 4.37
N VAL A 43 -0.34 19.61 4.39
CA VAL A 43 -1.66 18.94 4.36
C VAL A 43 -2.55 19.38 5.54
N GLN A 44 -1.97 19.62 6.73
CA GLN A 44 -2.67 20.17 7.89
C GLN A 44 -2.95 21.68 7.83
N HIS A 45 -2.25 22.44 6.97
CA HIS A 45 -2.35 23.92 6.89
C HIS A 45 -3.21 24.44 5.73
N GLY A 46 -3.81 23.58 4.92
CA GLY A 46 -4.82 23.98 3.92
C GLY A 46 -4.27 24.66 2.66
N GLU A 47 -2.95 24.58 2.40
CA GLU A 47 -2.42 24.74 1.04
C GLU A 47 -2.88 23.53 0.21
N ASN A 48 -3.15 23.71 -1.10
CA ASN A 48 -3.89 22.77 -1.95
C ASN A 48 -3.65 21.30 -1.58
N ALA A 49 -4.57 20.73 -0.79
CA ALA A 49 -4.38 19.43 -0.14
C ALA A 49 -4.10 18.32 -1.16
N ALA A 50 -4.71 18.43 -2.34
CA ALA A 50 -4.47 17.52 -3.46
C ALA A 50 -3.01 17.60 -3.98
N ASP A 51 -2.45 18.80 -4.12
CA ASP A 51 -1.06 18.97 -4.57
C ASP A 51 -0.06 18.48 -3.52
N ALA A 52 -0.35 18.73 -2.24
CA ALA A 52 0.50 18.26 -1.15
C ALA A 52 0.52 16.71 -1.06
N VAL A 53 -0.64 16.07 -1.21
CA VAL A 53 -0.74 14.60 -1.32
C VAL A 53 0.02 14.08 -2.54
N ARG A 54 -0.15 14.69 -3.72
CA ARG A 54 0.58 14.27 -4.94
C ARG A 54 2.08 14.37 -4.79
N GLN A 55 2.55 15.46 -4.21
CA GLN A 55 3.97 15.68 -3.98
C GLN A 55 4.52 14.60 -3.05
N TRP A 56 3.80 14.31 -1.97
CA TRP A 56 4.18 13.26 -1.03
C TRP A 56 4.24 11.88 -1.69
N ILE A 57 3.21 11.48 -2.45
CA ILE A 57 3.20 10.20 -3.18
C ILE A 57 4.39 10.10 -4.13
N SER A 58 4.70 11.19 -4.84
CA SER A 58 5.80 11.23 -5.81
C SER A 58 7.17 11.15 -5.13
N GLU A 59 7.36 11.85 -4.02
CA GLU A 59 8.60 11.79 -3.23
C GLU A 59 8.79 10.40 -2.62
N PHE A 60 7.73 9.81 -2.05
CA PHE A 60 7.80 8.49 -1.46
C PHE A 60 8.04 7.39 -2.50
N GLY A 61 7.32 7.41 -3.63
CA GLY A 61 7.52 6.45 -4.71
C GLY A 61 8.91 6.51 -5.36
N ALA A 62 9.66 7.59 -5.13
CA ALA A 62 11.05 7.71 -5.57
C ALA A 62 12.07 7.21 -4.52
N GLN A 63 11.65 6.90 -3.29
CA GLN A 63 12.51 6.34 -2.25
C GLN A 63 12.81 4.87 -2.58
N THR A 64 14.09 4.48 -2.50
CA THR A 64 14.55 3.13 -2.82
C THR A 64 15.29 2.46 -1.65
N SER A 65 15.30 3.08 -0.48
CA SER A 65 15.99 2.59 0.71
C SER A 65 15.12 1.61 1.49
N PHE A 66 15.74 0.54 2.00
CA PHE A 66 15.06 -0.38 2.92
C PHE A 66 14.69 0.32 4.23
N LEU A 67 13.51 0.01 4.74
CA LEU A 67 12.98 0.56 5.99
C LEU A 67 13.20 -0.44 7.13
N VAL A 68 13.65 0.07 8.28
CA VAL A 68 13.66 -0.72 9.54
C VAL A 68 12.28 -0.66 10.20
N ALA A 69 11.96 -1.62 11.08
CA ALA A 69 10.63 -1.73 11.70
C ALA A 69 10.09 -0.41 12.31
N GLU A 70 10.93 0.37 13.00
CA GLU A 70 10.53 1.67 13.55
C GLU A 70 10.07 2.66 12.45
N GLN A 71 10.77 2.68 11.32
CA GLN A 71 10.43 3.53 10.17
C GLN A 71 9.15 3.05 9.47
N VAL A 72 8.86 1.74 9.51
CA VAL A 72 7.61 1.19 8.96
C VAL A 72 6.40 1.67 9.78
N GLY A 73 6.53 1.71 11.11
CA GLY A 73 5.48 2.25 11.99
C GLY A 73 5.20 3.73 11.73
N GLU A 74 6.24 4.57 11.68
CA GLU A 74 6.10 6.00 11.36
C GLU A 74 5.49 6.23 9.97
N LEU A 75 5.93 5.43 8.99
CA LEU A 75 5.39 5.47 7.63
C LEU A 75 3.91 5.06 7.59
N ALA A 76 3.51 4.03 8.33
CA ALA A 76 2.12 3.60 8.39
C ALA A 76 1.19 4.70 8.94
N GLU A 77 1.60 5.38 10.02
CA GLU A 77 0.85 6.54 10.56
C GLU A 77 0.74 7.69 9.55
N GLU A 78 1.80 7.90 8.76
CA GLU A 78 1.80 8.92 7.74
C GLU A 78 0.88 8.58 6.55
N ILE A 79 0.95 7.35 6.04
CA ILE A 79 0.03 6.85 5.00
C ILE A 79 -1.41 6.99 5.49
N ASP A 80 -1.68 6.67 6.75
CA ASP A 80 -3.02 6.79 7.32
C ASP A 80 -3.48 8.26 7.37
N THR A 81 -2.57 9.18 7.73
CA THR A 81 -2.88 10.61 7.70
C THR A 81 -3.20 11.10 6.28
N MET A 82 -2.44 10.65 5.27
CA MET A 82 -2.69 10.99 3.88
C MET A 82 -4.02 10.40 3.39
N ARG A 83 -4.30 9.12 3.72
CA ARG A 83 -5.57 8.44 3.44
C ARG A 83 -6.75 9.24 3.98
N VAL A 84 -6.73 9.57 5.27
CA VAL A 84 -7.81 10.32 5.94
C VAL A 84 -7.98 11.70 5.32
N ASN A 85 -6.88 12.37 4.95
CA ASN A 85 -6.96 13.68 4.31
C ASN A 85 -7.60 13.60 2.91
N ILE A 86 -7.24 12.61 2.10
CA ILE A 86 -7.88 12.37 0.80
C ILE A 86 -9.37 12.09 0.98
N ALA A 87 -9.71 11.16 1.89
CA ALA A 87 -11.06 10.69 2.11
C ALA A 87 -12.00 11.73 2.76
N SER A 88 -11.44 12.78 3.39
CA SER A 88 -12.22 13.81 4.09
C SER A 88 -12.10 15.19 3.46
N ASN A 89 -10.88 15.71 3.33
CA ASN A 89 -10.64 17.08 2.91
C ASN A 89 -10.63 17.21 1.39
N VAL A 90 -9.92 16.32 0.69
CA VAL A 90 -9.87 16.33 -0.77
C VAL A 90 -11.22 15.95 -1.35
N SER A 91 -11.85 14.88 -0.86
CA SER A 91 -13.20 14.47 -1.30
C SER A 91 -14.24 15.60 -1.11
N GLY A 92 -14.15 16.36 -0.02
CA GLY A 92 -15.04 17.48 0.25
C GLY A 92 -14.76 18.73 -0.60
N ALA A 93 -13.50 18.99 -0.97
CA ALA A 93 -13.11 20.21 -1.69
C ALA A 93 -13.07 20.01 -3.22
N VAL A 94 -12.55 18.88 -3.68
CA VAL A 94 -12.36 18.53 -5.09
C VAL A 94 -12.65 17.02 -5.28
N PRO A 95 -13.93 16.62 -5.24
CA PRO A 95 -14.34 15.21 -5.22
C PRO A 95 -13.76 14.43 -6.41
N ASP A 96 -13.76 15.00 -7.61
CA ASP A 96 -13.27 14.38 -8.84
C ASP A 96 -11.80 13.91 -8.76
N LEU A 97 -10.98 14.53 -7.90
CA LEU A 97 -9.56 14.16 -7.73
C LEU A 97 -9.33 13.10 -6.65
N ALA A 98 -10.26 12.91 -5.72
CA ALA A 98 -10.07 12.02 -4.58
C ALA A 98 -9.89 10.54 -4.98
N PRO A 99 -10.67 9.98 -5.93
CA PRO A 99 -10.47 8.59 -6.37
C PRO A 99 -9.09 8.34 -6.96
N ASP A 100 -8.60 9.26 -7.79
CA ASP A 100 -7.30 9.11 -8.42
C ASP A 100 -6.14 9.23 -7.43
N LEU A 101 -6.29 10.07 -6.41
CA LEU A 101 -5.28 10.20 -5.34
C LEU A 101 -5.30 9.00 -4.40
N MET A 102 -6.48 8.53 -4.00
CA MET A 102 -6.60 7.32 -3.18
C MET A 102 -6.04 6.10 -3.92
N TRP A 103 -6.29 6.00 -5.23
CA TRP A 103 -5.70 4.95 -6.06
C TRP A 103 -4.17 5.03 -6.10
N GLN A 104 -3.60 6.21 -6.31
CA GLN A 104 -2.15 6.40 -6.30
C GLN A 104 -1.53 6.05 -4.94
N LEU A 105 -2.17 6.46 -3.84
CA LEU A 105 -1.76 6.10 -2.49
C LEU A 105 -1.75 4.56 -2.33
N PHE A 106 -2.83 3.90 -2.75
CA PHE A 106 -2.97 2.46 -2.68
C PHE A 106 -1.91 1.71 -3.49
N THR A 107 -1.54 2.19 -4.68
CA THR A 107 -0.50 1.55 -5.51
C THR A 107 0.90 1.62 -4.90
N LEU A 108 1.14 2.44 -3.87
CA LEU A 108 2.40 2.42 -3.13
C LEU A 108 2.59 1.15 -2.31
N ALA A 109 1.54 0.35 -2.07
CA ALA A 109 1.61 -0.89 -1.32
C ALA A 109 2.70 -1.83 -1.85
N GLY A 110 2.78 -2.02 -3.17
CA GLY A 110 3.81 -2.86 -3.79
C GLY A 110 5.23 -2.36 -3.49
N THR A 111 5.47 -1.06 -3.68
CA THR A 111 6.77 -0.44 -3.36
C THR A 111 7.14 -0.60 -1.88
N ILE A 112 6.18 -0.44 -0.97
CA ILE A 112 6.44 -0.58 0.47
C ILE A 112 6.80 -2.01 0.82
N PHE A 113 5.99 -2.98 0.37
CA PHE A 113 6.22 -4.38 0.71
C PHE A 113 7.54 -4.92 0.15
N GLU A 114 7.99 -4.42 -1.02
CA GLU A 114 9.31 -4.73 -1.57
C GLU A 114 10.48 -4.19 -0.72
N HIS A 115 10.26 -3.12 0.05
CA HIS A 115 11.28 -2.43 0.84
C HIS A 115 11.21 -2.67 2.36
N THR A 116 10.29 -3.52 2.82
CA THR A 116 10.18 -3.92 4.24
C THR A 116 10.67 -5.35 4.45
N THR A 117 11.53 -5.58 5.43
CA THR A 117 12.23 -6.87 5.52
C THR A 117 11.49 -7.99 6.22
N GLU A 118 10.69 -7.78 7.29
CA GLU A 118 9.88 -8.88 7.90
C GLU A 118 8.59 -8.47 8.66
N GLU A 119 8.27 -7.19 8.86
CA GLU A 119 7.05 -6.78 9.60
C GLU A 119 6.46 -5.50 8.97
N GLY A 120 5.53 -5.69 8.03
CA GLY A 120 4.78 -4.60 7.36
C GLY A 120 3.28 -4.62 7.69
N TRP A 121 2.90 -5.26 8.81
CA TRP A 121 1.50 -5.53 9.13
C TRP A 121 0.72 -4.26 9.43
N GLU A 122 1.35 -3.24 10.03
CA GLU A 122 0.74 -1.94 10.28
C GLU A 122 0.34 -1.25 8.97
N ALA A 123 1.25 -1.26 7.98
CA ALA A 123 0.98 -0.69 6.66
C ALA A 123 -0.15 -1.44 5.94
N SER A 124 -0.20 -2.78 6.05
CA SER A 124 -1.28 -3.60 5.47
C SER A 124 -2.67 -3.19 5.97
N CYS A 125 -2.82 -2.92 7.27
CA CYS A 125 -4.10 -2.46 7.81
C CYS A 125 -4.53 -1.10 7.23
N VAL A 126 -3.59 -0.19 7.00
CA VAL A 126 -3.88 1.11 6.38
C VAL A 126 -4.31 0.94 4.92
N PHE A 127 -3.72 0.00 4.18
CA PHE A 127 -4.13 -0.30 2.81
C PHE A 127 -5.50 -0.99 2.71
N ASP A 128 -5.86 -1.84 3.69
CA ASP A 128 -7.21 -2.39 3.79
C ASP A 128 -8.26 -1.27 3.96
N GLU A 129 -7.98 -0.28 4.83
CA GLU A 129 -8.83 0.91 5.00
C GLU A 129 -8.83 1.80 3.75
N ALA A 130 -7.68 1.97 3.08
CA ALA A 130 -7.58 2.72 1.83
C ALA A 130 -8.42 2.09 0.72
N CYS A 131 -8.53 0.76 0.66
CA CYS A 131 -9.46 0.08 -0.25
C CYS A 131 -10.92 0.48 0.03
N SER A 132 -11.31 0.57 1.31
CA SER A 132 -12.67 0.95 1.72
C SER A 132 -12.98 2.39 1.33
N ASP A 133 -12.06 3.29 1.65
CA ASP A 133 -12.18 4.69 1.24
C ASP A 133 -12.17 4.85 -0.27
N LEU A 134 -11.39 4.05 -1.02
CA LEU A 134 -11.33 4.11 -2.47
C LEU A 134 -12.71 3.87 -3.12
N VAL A 135 -13.45 2.85 -2.66
CA VAL A 135 -14.81 2.62 -3.16
C VAL A 135 -15.71 3.79 -2.77
N ARG A 136 -15.60 4.28 -1.53
CA ARG A 136 -16.43 5.38 -1.02
C ARG A 136 -16.20 6.68 -1.79
N VAL A 137 -14.95 7.11 -1.95
CA VAL A 137 -14.63 8.34 -2.69
C VAL A 137 -14.97 8.22 -4.18
N SER A 138 -14.92 7.01 -4.75
CA SER A 138 -15.36 6.77 -6.14
C SER A 138 -16.86 6.98 -6.29
N VAL A 139 -17.65 6.49 -5.32
CA VAL A 139 -19.11 6.72 -5.26
C VAL A 139 -19.41 8.20 -5.03
N ASP A 140 -18.72 8.84 -4.08
CA ASP A 140 -18.94 10.26 -3.75
C ASP A 140 -18.58 11.19 -4.93
N ALA A 141 -17.62 10.80 -5.76
CA ALA A 141 -17.20 11.52 -6.97
C ALA A 141 -17.99 11.12 -8.23
N ASP A 142 -19.03 10.30 -8.11
CA ASP A 142 -19.86 9.83 -9.23
C ASP A 142 -19.03 9.16 -10.35
N VAL A 143 -17.98 8.43 -9.98
CA VAL A 143 -17.19 7.64 -10.94
C VAL A 143 -18.07 6.55 -11.51
N GLU A 144 -18.19 6.46 -12.82
CA GLU A 144 -18.97 5.41 -13.47
C GLU A 144 -18.50 4.02 -13.01
N PRO A 145 -19.39 3.13 -12.54
CA PRO A 145 -19.02 1.81 -12.03
C PRO A 145 -18.20 0.97 -13.01
N VAL A 146 -18.45 1.11 -14.31
CA VAL A 146 -17.69 0.45 -15.38
C VAL A 146 -16.25 0.94 -15.48
N ASP A 147 -16.01 2.24 -15.27
CA ASP A 147 -14.66 2.81 -15.31
C ASP A 147 -13.86 2.35 -14.09
N PHE A 148 -14.50 2.33 -12.92
CA PHE A 148 -13.92 1.75 -11.71
C PHE A 148 -13.57 0.27 -11.91
N ALA A 149 -14.52 -0.54 -12.40
CA ALA A 149 -14.32 -1.96 -12.68
C ALA A 149 -13.16 -2.20 -13.64
N THR A 150 -13.04 -1.38 -14.70
CA THR A 150 -11.95 -1.45 -15.67
C THR A 150 -10.60 -1.20 -15.01
N LYS A 151 -10.51 -0.20 -14.13
CA LYS A 151 -9.29 0.13 -13.39
C LYS A 151 -8.86 -1.00 -12.44
N VAL A 152 -9.83 -1.59 -11.72
CA VAL A 152 -9.59 -2.74 -10.83
C VAL A 152 -9.09 -3.95 -11.60
N VAL A 153 -9.73 -4.29 -12.71
CA VAL A 153 -9.31 -5.42 -13.54
C VAL A 153 -7.92 -5.21 -14.13
N ALA A 154 -7.59 -4.00 -14.57
CA ALA A 154 -6.25 -3.69 -15.05
C ALA A 154 -5.19 -3.94 -13.96
N ALA A 155 -5.48 -3.62 -12.70
CA ALA A 155 -4.59 -3.89 -11.58
C ALA A 155 -4.49 -5.39 -11.23
N ILE A 156 -5.56 -6.16 -11.35
CA ILE A 156 -5.51 -7.62 -11.20
C ILE A 156 -4.56 -8.23 -12.25
N ILE A 157 -4.62 -7.73 -13.48
CA ILE A 157 -3.83 -8.22 -14.60
C ILE A 157 -2.35 -7.81 -14.50
N SER A 158 -2.01 -6.71 -13.81
CA SER A 158 -0.65 -6.18 -13.76
C SER A 158 0.32 -6.94 -12.83
N ASP A 159 0.12 -8.25 -12.60
CA ASP A 159 0.98 -9.16 -11.79
C ASP A 159 1.08 -8.85 -10.27
N HIS A 160 0.26 -7.92 -9.77
CA HIS A 160 0.20 -7.53 -8.36
C HIS A 160 -1.09 -8.01 -7.67
N TYR A 161 -1.76 -9.03 -8.22
CA TYR A 161 -3.05 -9.52 -7.70
C TYR A 161 -3.00 -9.91 -6.21
N GLY A 162 -1.87 -10.46 -5.75
CA GLY A 162 -1.67 -10.80 -4.33
C GLY A 162 -1.85 -9.59 -3.39
N GLU A 163 -1.36 -8.42 -3.82
CA GLU A 163 -1.47 -7.15 -3.10
C GLU A 163 -2.88 -6.56 -3.21
N TYR A 164 -3.56 -6.81 -4.34
CA TYR A 164 -4.90 -6.30 -4.63
C TYR A 164 -6.05 -7.19 -4.14
N ARG A 165 -5.75 -8.28 -3.43
CA ARG A 165 -6.76 -9.18 -2.88
C ARG A 165 -7.67 -8.49 -1.86
N ALA A 166 -7.12 -7.61 -1.03
CA ALA A 166 -7.88 -6.83 -0.05
C ALA A 166 -8.97 -5.98 -0.72
N LEU A 167 -8.63 -5.36 -1.86
CA LEU A 167 -9.55 -4.54 -2.64
C LEU A 167 -10.78 -5.34 -3.11
N ILE A 168 -10.60 -6.59 -3.55
CA ILE A 168 -11.71 -7.45 -3.96
C ILE A 168 -12.67 -7.74 -2.80
N ARG A 169 -12.15 -7.99 -1.60
CA ARG A 169 -12.98 -8.25 -0.41
C ARG A 169 -13.79 -7.03 0.01
N VAL A 170 -13.15 -5.86 -0.04
CA VAL A 170 -13.82 -4.59 0.25
C VAL A 170 -14.91 -4.30 -0.79
N ILE A 171 -14.63 -4.49 -2.07
CA ILE A 171 -15.63 -4.31 -3.13
C ILE A 171 -16.80 -5.27 -2.92
N ALA A 172 -16.56 -6.55 -2.60
CA ALA A 172 -17.64 -7.48 -2.25
C ALA A 172 -18.50 -6.98 -1.08
N SER A 173 -17.85 -6.46 -0.03
CA SER A 173 -18.53 -5.89 1.14
C SER A 173 -19.36 -4.64 0.80
N ALA A 174 -19.01 -3.95 -0.30
CA ALA A 174 -19.75 -2.81 -0.80
C ALA A 174 -21.07 -3.18 -1.49
N GLN A 175 -21.36 -4.47 -1.71
CA GLN A 175 -22.59 -4.95 -2.35
C GLN A 175 -23.87 -4.36 -1.72
N ALA A 176 -23.88 -4.12 -0.40
CA ALA A 176 -25.04 -3.62 0.33
C ALA A 176 -25.36 -2.13 0.05
N TRP A 177 -24.37 -1.32 -0.35
CA TRP A 177 -24.53 0.14 -0.49
C TRP A 177 -24.07 0.70 -1.84
N ALA A 178 -23.23 -0.04 -2.59
CA ALA A 178 -22.78 0.27 -3.94
C ALA A 178 -22.91 -0.96 -4.88
N PRO A 179 -24.11 -1.56 -5.04
CA PRO A 179 -24.30 -2.80 -5.80
C PRO A 179 -23.88 -2.70 -7.27
N ALA A 180 -23.94 -1.50 -7.87
CA ALA A 180 -23.53 -1.29 -9.27
C ALA A 180 -22.03 -1.54 -9.49
N TYR A 181 -21.17 -1.16 -8.54
CA TYR A 181 -19.71 -1.36 -8.63
C TYR A 181 -19.35 -2.85 -8.59
N VAL A 182 -20.04 -3.61 -7.74
CA VAL A 182 -19.85 -5.07 -7.65
C VAL A 182 -20.39 -5.77 -8.89
N ALA A 183 -21.56 -5.35 -9.39
CA ALA A 183 -22.18 -5.93 -10.57
C ALA A 183 -21.31 -5.72 -11.82
N ASP A 184 -20.81 -4.50 -12.05
CA ASP A 184 -20.00 -4.17 -13.22
C ASP A 184 -18.62 -4.83 -13.15
N LEU A 185 -17.99 -4.89 -11.98
CA LEU A 185 -16.74 -5.64 -11.79
C LEU A 185 -16.93 -7.13 -12.09
N THR A 186 -17.96 -7.74 -11.49
CA THR A 186 -18.30 -9.15 -11.72
C THR A 186 -18.60 -9.42 -13.20
N GLY A 187 -19.36 -8.54 -13.85
CA GLY A 187 -19.69 -8.64 -15.27
C GLY A 187 -18.44 -8.56 -16.16
N LEU A 188 -17.53 -7.64 -15.86
CA LEU A 188 -16.28 -7.48 -16.60
C LEU A 188 -15.35 -8.70 -16.42
N LEU A 189 -15.20 -9.21 -15.19
CA LEU A 189 -14.42 -10.42 -14.92
C LEU A 189 -14.96 -11.63 -15.70
N ARG A 190 -16.28 -11.85 -15.69
CA ARG A 190 -16.93 -12.94 -16.45
C ARG A 190 -16.69 -12.80 -17.94
N ARG A 191 -16.88 -11.59 -18.49
CA ARG A 191 -16.65 -11.32 -19.91
C ARG A 191 -15.21 -11.64 -20.34
N LEU A 192 -14.22 -11.29 -19.53
CA LEU A 192 -12.81 -11.57 -19.84
C LEU A 192 -12.46 -13.05 -19.75
N LEU A 193 -13.11 -13.80 -18.86
CA LEU A 193 -12.94 -15.26 -18.75
C LEU A 193 -13.62 -16.02 -19.90
N GLU A 194 -14.65 -15.45 -20.52
CA GLU A 194 -15.33 -16.01 -21.70
C GLU A 194 -14.61 -15.73 -23.03
N GLU A 195 -13.68 -14.76 -23.05
CA GLU A 195 -12.93 -14.40 -24.25
C GLU A 195 -11.97 -15.55 -24.66
N PRO A 196 -11.91 -15.95 -25.95
CA PRO A 196 -10.99 -17.00 -26.42
C PRO A 196 -9.54 -16.65 -26.07
N PRO A 197 -8.66 -17.65 -25.87
CA PRO A 197 -7.32 -17.44 -25.29
C PRO A 197 -6.51 -16.42 -26.09
N GLY A 198 -6.44 -15.22 -25.55
CA GLY A 198 -5.61 -14.10 -25.99
C GLY A 198 -4.49 -13.82 -24.97
N PRO A 199 -3.85 -12.64 -25.03
CA PRO A 199 -2.79 -12.27 -24.08
C PRO A 199 -3.23 -12.34 -22.60
N ASN A 200 -4.53 -12.19 -22.30
CA ASN A 200 -5.08 -12.30 -20.94
C ASN A 200 -5.15 -13.75 -20.42
N SER A 201 -4.81 -14.76 -21.24
CA SER A 201 -4.83 -16.18 -20.84
C SER A 201 -3.82 -16.50 -19.73
N GLU A 202 -2.75 -15.71 -19.61
CA GLU A 202 -1.77 -15.80 -18.52
C GLU A 202 -2.38 -15.44 -17.16
N HIS A 203 -3.24 -14.42 -17.13
CA HIS A 203 -3.88 -13.89 -15.92
C HIS A 203 -5.24 -14.52 -15.61
N SER A 204 -5.66 -15.53 -16.40
CA SER A 204 -6.96 -16.20 -16.23
C SER A 204 -7.14 -16.78 -14.82
N ARG A 205 -6.05 -17.24 -14.18
CA ARG A 205 -6.07 -17.74 -12.80
C ARG A 205 -6.45 -16.66 -11.80
N ASP A 206 -5.87 -15.47 -11.92
CA ASP A 206 -6.09 -14.36 -10.99
C ASP A 206 -7.48 -13.75 -11.17
N LEU A 207 -7.93 -13.60 -12.42
CA LEU A 207 -9.30 -13.20 -12.75
C LEU A 207 -10.33 -14.20 -12.20
N GLN A 208 -10.09 -15.50 -12.36
CA GLN A 208 -10.96 -16.55 -11.82
C GLN A 208 -10.98 -16.52 -10.28
N ARG A 209 -9.83 -16.27 -9.65
CA ARG A 209 -9.73 -16.17 -8.19
C ARG A 209 -10.47 -14.94 -7.66
N ALA A 210 -10.35 -13.79 -8.32
CA ALA A 210 -11.08 -12.58 -7.96
C ALA A 210 -12.59 -12.82 -8.03
N LEU A 211 -13.07 -13.44 -9.11
CA LEU A 211 -14.48 -13.78 -9.28
C LEU A 211 -14.98 -14.74 -8.19
N GLN A 212 -14.20 -15.78 -7.85
CA GLN A 212 -14.55 -16.71 -6.77
C GLN A 212 -14.64 -16.01 -5.41
N GLU A 213 -13.76 -15.05 -5.12
CA GLU A 213 -13.79 -14.29 -3.87
C GLU A 213 -14.99 -13.34 -3.80
N LEU A 214 -15.34 -12.66 -4.90
CA LEU A 214 -16.56 -11.86 -4.98
C LEU A 214 -17.82 -12.71 -4.76
N ASP A 215 -17.94 -13.84 -5.47
CA ASP A 215 -19.11 -14.71 -5.37
C ASP A 215 -19.23 -15.30 -3.95
N SER A 216 -18.11 -15.74 -3.35
CA SER A 216 -18.09 -16.31 -1.98
C SER A 216 -18.51 -15.31 -0.89
N LEU A 217 -18.19 -14.04 -1.07
CA LEU A 217 -18.50 -12.96 -0.12
C LEU A 217 -19.87 -12.32 -0.36
N SER A 218 -20.48 -12.58 -1.52
CA SER A 218 -21.85 -12.15 -1.83
C SER A 218 -22.94 -13.05 -1.23
N GLU A 219 -22.58 -14.29 -0.82
CA GLU A 219 -23.49 -15.27 -0.22
C GLU A 219 -23.66 -15.13 1.31
N THR A 220 -22.85 -14.27 1.94
CA THR A 220 -22.84 -14.00 3.40
C THR A 220 -23.57 -12.72 3.75
#